data_AF-A0A1G0Z9F5-F1
#
_entry.id   AF-A0A1G0Z9F5-F1
#
_cell.length_a   1.000
_cell.length_b   1.000
_cell.length_c   1.000
_cell.angle_alpha   90.00
_cell.angle_beta   90.00
_cell.angle_gamma   90.00
#
_symmetry.space_group_name_H-M   'P 1'
#
loop_
_entity.id
_entity.type
_entity.pdbx_description
1 polymer ?
#
loop_
_entity_poly.entity_id
_entity_poly.type
_entity_poly.pdbx_seq_one_letter_code
_entity_poly.pdbx_strand_id
1 'polypeptide(L)'
;MKQAKVLIARENGAYHVKVEGRATFECSPPLRNFANSLDEHDCKGIFIDLSACVGMDSTFMGILAMIGLKAKKLGSLVSIVNASDNNKNLLNGLGLQKIFSYTTTSEIESHQRWMDAGTSTDKTEKAETVLEAHQTLMEVDKQNIPKFQNVVDFVKKDLNKEVKKD
;
A
#
# COMPACT_ATOMS: atom_id res chain seq x y z
N MET A 1 -17.74 -10.28 8.60
CA MET A 1 -16.26 -10.21 8.73
C MET A 1 -15.91 -8.79 9.15
N LYS A 2 -15.00 -8.59 10.12
CA LYS A 2 -14.56 -7.24 10.50
C LYS A 2 -13.85 -6.59 9.30
N GLN A 3 -14.14 -5.31 9.05
CA GLN A 3 -13.45 -4.50 8.06
C GLN A 3 -11.98 -4.39 8.45
N ALA A 4 -11.07 -4.46 7.47
CA ALA A 4 -9.66 -4.29 7.74
C ALA A 4 -9.38 -2.86 8.24
N LYS A 5 -8.38 -2.74 9.11
CA LYS A 5 -7.92 -1.46 9.63
C LYS A 5 -6.50 -1.21 9.17
N VAL A 6 -6.25 0.02 8.78
CA VAL A 6 -4.91 0.53 8.51
C VAL A 6 -4.63 1.58 9.56
N LEU A 7 -3.64 1.33 10.40
CA LEU A 7 -3.20 2.25 11.43
C LEU A 7 -1.86 2.85 11.00
N ILE A 8 -1.69 4.16 11.18
CA ILE A 8 -0.44 4.86 10.84
C ILE A 8 0.05 5.61 12.07
N ALA A 9 1.34 5.51 12.35
CA ALA A 9 2.05 6.28 13.37
C ALA A 9 3.34 6.87 12.78
N ARG A 10 3.81 7.97 13.36
CA ARG A 10 5.13 8.55 13.08
C ARG A 10 5.88 8.74 14.39
N GLU A 11 7.10 8.24 14.45
CA GLU A 11 7.95 8.31 15.64
C GLU A 11 9.41 8.49 15.23
N ASN A 12 10.11 9.47 15.81
CA ASN A 12 11.54 9.72 15.59
C ASN A 12 11.99 9.87 14.11
N GLY A 13 11.07 10.25 13.22
CA GLY A 13 11.29 10.37 11.77
C GLY A 13 10.99 9.09 10.97
N ALA A 14 10.56 8.01 11.62
CA ALA A 14 10.10 6.78 10.96
C ALA A 14 8.57 6.72 10.91
N TYR A 15 8.04 6.15 9.84
CA TYR A 15 6.63 5.83 9.69
C TYR A 15 6.38 4.36 10.00
N HIS A 16 5.31 4.10 10.73
CA HIS A 16 4.83 2.76 11.05
C HIS A 16 3.42 2.61 10.50
N VAL A 17 3.20 1.54 9.74
CA VAL A 17 1.91 1.19 9.17
C VAL A 17 1.55 -0.19 9.69
N LYS A 18 0.39 -0.34 10.33
CA LYS A 18 -0.10 -1.63 10.82
C LYS A 18 -1.39 -1.99 10.12
N VAL A 19 -1.45 -3.23 9.64
CA VAL A 19 -2.57 -3.74 8.86
C VAL A 19 -3.24 -4.88 9.61
N GLU A 20 -4.49 -4.67 10.01
CA GLU A 20 -5.28 -5.65 10.74
C GLU A 20 -6.42 -6.18 9.86
N GLY A 21 -6.52 -7.50 9.71
CA GLY A 21 -7.56 -8.14 8.90
C GLY A 21 -7.18 -8.32 7.42
N ARG A 22 -8.20 -8.48 6.57
CA ARG A 22 -8.01 -8.71 5.12
C ARG A 22 -8.02 -7.38 4.38
N ALA A 23 -6.85 -6.92 3.97
CA ALA A 23 -6.70 -5.64 3.29
C ALA A 23 -7.17 -5.72 1.83
N THR A 24 -8.00 -4.77 1.43
CA THR A 24 -8.56 -4.71 0.07
C THR A 24 -8.54 -3.28 -0.46
N PHE A 25 -9.02 -3.09 -1.68
CA PHE A 25 -9.25 -1.76 -2.25
C PHE A 25 -10.08 -0.83 -1.35
N GLU A 26 -10.92 -1.35 -0.44
CA GLU A 26 -11.76 -0.55 0.46
C GLU A 26 -10.95 0.29 1.46
N CYS A 27 -9.84 -0.25 1.98
CA CYS A 27 -8.95 0.44 2.93
C CYS A 27 -7.68 1.00 2.26
N SER A 28 -7.60 0.96 0.92
CA SER A 28 -6.43 1.41 0.17
C SER A 28 -6.32 2.94 -0.03
N PRO A 29 -7.40 3.73 -0.18
CA PRO A 29 -7.28 5.16 -0.48
C PRO A 29 -6.52 5.98 0.58
N PRO A 30 -6.75 5.79 1.89
CA PRO A 30 -5.97 6.50 2.90
C PRO A 30 -4.47 6.16 2.83
N LEU A 31 -4.14 4.92 2.49
CA LEU A 31 -2.76 4.48 2.34
C LEU A 31 -2.12 5.05 1.06
N ARG A 32 -2.90 5.24 -0.02
CA ARG A 32 -2.46 6.00 -1.20
C ARG A 32 -2.16 7.46 -0.83
N ASN A 33 -3.05 8.11 -0.08
CA ASN A 33 -2.85 9.49 0.35
C ASN A 33 -1.60 9.62 1.22
N PHE A 34 -1.39 8.67 2.13
CA PHE A 34 -0.14 8.55 2.87
C PHE A 34 1.08 8.43 1.95
N ALA A 35 1.05 7.52 0.97
CA ALA A 35 2.14 7.38 -0.01
C ALA A 35 2.40 8.71 -0.75
N ASN A 36 1.34 9.44 -1.13
CA ASN A 36 1.45 10.73 -1.80
C ASN A 36 1.96 11.86 -0.90
N SER A 37 1.74 11.77 0.41
CA SER A 37 2.27 12.73 1.39
C SER A 37 3.73 12.50 1.80
N LEU A 38 4.38 11.42 1.33
CA LEU A 38 5.79 11.18 1.62
C LEU A 38 6.66 12.29 1.00
N ASP A 39 7.35 13.04 1.84
CA ASP A 39 8.25 14.15 1.47
C ASP A 39 9.71 13.87 1.82
N GLU A 40 10.62 14.63 1.20
CA GLU A 40 12.08 14.42 1.26
C GLU A 40 12.73 14.76 2.61
N HIS A 41 12.04 15.46 3.52
CA HIS A 41 12.75 16.22 4.54
C HIS A 41 12.99 15.52 5.89
N ASP A 42 12.40 14.35 6.18
CA ASP A 42 12.66 13.66 7.46
C ASP A 42 12.21 12.19 7.50
N CYS A 43 12.05 11.51 6.36
CA CYS A 43 11.66 10.10 6.35
C CYS A 43 12.88 9.18 6.56
N LYS A 44 13.09 8.71 7.79
CA LYS A 44 14.20 7.80 8.14
C LYS A 44 13.91 6.34 7.80
N GLY A 45 12.65 6.00 7.60
CA GLY A 45 12.24 4.65 7.20
C GLY A 45 10.74 4.45 7.33
N ILE A 46 10.26 3.40 6.68
CA ILE A 46 8.86 2.98 6.72
C ILE A 46 8.79 1.50 7.08
N PHE A 47 8.06 1.18 8.13
CA PHE A 47 7.88 -0.18 8.64
C PHE A 47 6.41 -0.57 8.53
N ILE A 48 6.12 -1.61 7.75
CA ILE A 48 4.76 -2.08 7.48
C ILE A 48 4.55 -3.40 8.21
N ASP A 49 3.89 -3.37 9.36
CA ASP A 49 3.55 -4.54 10.16
C ASP A 49 2.33 -5.27 9.59
N LEU A 50 2.57 -6.53 9.20
CA LEU A 50 1.57 -7.44 8.67
C LEU A 50 1.26 -8.60 9.65
N SER A 51 1.65 -8.48 10.92
CA SER A 51 1.40 -9.49 11.96
C SER A 51 -0.08 -9.89 12.09
N ALA A 52 -0.98 -8.91 11.99
CA ALA A 52 -2.43 -9.10 12.04
C ALA A 52 -3.11 -9.11 10.66
N CYS A 53 -2.32 -9.09 9.57
CA CYS A 53 -2.85 -9.07 8.21
C CYS A 53 -3.07 -10.49 7.69
N VAL A 54 -4.33 -10.86 7.43
CA VAL A 54 -4.69 -12.22 7.00
C VAL A 54 -4.71 -12.41 5.47
N GLY A 55 -4.48 -11.33 4.72
CA GLY A 55 -4.39 -11.37 3.26
C GLY A 55 -4.59 -9.99 2.64
N MET A 56 -4.18 -9.85 1.37
CA MET A 56 -4.21 -8.61 0.60
C MET A 56 -4.74 -8.88 -0.82
N ASP A 57 -5.42 -7.90 -1.43
CA ASP A 57 -5.67 -7.89 -2.88
C ASP A 57 -4.57 -7.15 -3.65
N SER A 58 -4.66 -7.17 -4.99
CA SER A 58 -3.69 -6.48 -5.86
C SER A 58 -3.71 -4.96 -5.67
N THR A 59 -4.86 -4.36 -5.36
CA THR A 59 -4.95 -2.93 -5.11
C THR A 59 -4.12 -2.55 -3.90
N PHE A 60 -4.32 -3.22 -2.77
CA PHE A 60 -3.57 -2.93 -1.54
C PHE A 60 -2.07 -3.17 -1.75
N MET A 61 -1.68 -4.28 -2.36
CA MET A 61 -0.27 -4.57 -2.67
C MET A 61 0.34 -3.55 -3.64
N GLY A 62 -0.43 -3.01 -4.59
CA GLY A 62 0.02 -1.94 -5.47
C GLY A 62 0.25 -0.62 -4.74
N ILE A 63 -0.55 -0.31 -3.73
CA ILE A 63 -0.30 0.85 -2.86
C ILE A 63 0.92 0.64 -1.96
N LEU A 64 1.14 -0.57 -1.44
CA LEU A 64 2.41 -0.88 -0.76
C LEU A 64 3.59 -0.65 -1.71
N ALA A 65 3.50 -1.15 -2.94
CA ALA A 65 4.53 -0.96 -3.96
C ALA A 65 4.80 0.54 -4.19
N MET A 66 3.75 1.37 -4.22
CA MET A 66 3.87 2.82 -4.38
C MET A 66 4.64 3.46 -3.22
N ILE A 67 4.33 3.08 -1.97
CA ILE A 67 5.08 3.51 -0.78
C ILE A 67 6.56 3.15 -0.94
N GLY A 68 6.83 1.89 -1.30
CA GLY A 68 8.19 1.39 -1.45
C GLY A 68 8.99 2.11 -2.54
N LEU A 69 8.38 2.36 -3.70
CA LEU A 69 9.02 3.12 -4.78
C LEU A 69 9.29 4.57 -4.40
N LYS A 70 8.33 5.24 -3.74
CA LYS A 70 8.51 6.63 -3.29
C LYS A 70 9.59 6.73 -2.22
N ALA A 71 9.53 5.91 -1.17
CA ALA A 71 10.55 5.89 -0.13
C ALA A 71 11.95 5.59 -0.69
N LYS A 72 12.07 4.68 -1.66
CA LYS A 72 13.33 4.43 -2.36
C LYS A 72 13.87 5.67 -3.07
N LYS A 73 13.01 6.48 -3.71
CA LYS A 73 13.41 7.76 -4.34
C LYS A 73 13.90 8.77 -3.30
N LEU A 74 13.34 8.75 -2.09
CA LEU A 74 13.76 9.58 -0.96
C LEU A 74 15.04 9.06 -0.27
N GLY A 75 15.56 7.89 -0.66
CA GLY A 75 16.68 7.24 0.03
C GLY A 75 16.31 6.58 1.36
N SER A 76 15.01 6.46 1.66
CA SER A 76 14.50 5.86 2.90
C SER A 76 14.33 4.34 2.76
N LEU A 77 14.59 3.62 3.85
CA LEU A 77 14.37 2.17 3.91
C LEU A 77 12.88 1.85 4.03
N VAL A 78 12.42 0.78 3.37
CA VAL A 78 11.08 0.22 3.59
C VAL A 78 11.15 -1.25 3.92
N SER A 79 10.57 -1.63 5.05
CA SER A 79 10.55 -3.02 5.52
C SER A 79 9.13 -3.51 5.74
N ILE A 80 8.85 -4.71 5.27
CA ILE A 80 7.69 -5.49 5.66
C ILE A 80 8.05 -6.25 6.93
N VAL A 81 7.27 -6.06 7.98
CA VAL A 81 7.51 -6.62 9.31
C VAL A 81 6.47 -7.68 9.63
N ASN A 82 6.91 -8.80 10.23
CA ASN A 82 6.05 -9.87 10.75
C ASN A 82 5.04 -10.45 9.72
N ALA A 83 5.36 -10.40 8.43
CA ALA A 83 4.51 -11.00 7.41
C ALA A 83 4.50 -12.52 7.49
N SER A 84 3.31 -13.11 7.41
CA SER A 84 3.12 -14.54 7.19
C SER A 84 3.73 -14.98 5.86
N ASP A 85 4.05 -16.27 5.73
CA ASP A 85 4.60 -16.82 4.48
C ASP A 85 3.62 -16.65 3.31
N ASN A 86 2.30 -16.72 3.58
CA ASN A 86 1.29 -16.44 2.57
C ASN A 86 1.40 -14.99 2.05
N ASN A 87 1.51 -14.00 2.94
CA ASN A 87 1.64 -12.60 2.53
C ASN A 87 2.97 -12.34 1.81
N LYS A 88 4.08 -12.95 2.26
CA LYS A 88 5.36 -12.89 1.56
C LYS A 88 5.25 -13.47 0.15
N ASN A 89 4.59 -14.61 -0.01
CA ASN A 89 4.39 -15.24 -1.32
C ASN A 89 3.55 -14.37 -2.26
N LEU A 90 2.48 -13.73 -1.75
CA LEU A 90 1.68 -12.78 -2.53
C LEU A 90 2.53 -11.60 -3.03
N LEU A 91 3.30 -10.97 -2.13
CA LEU A 91 4.17 -9.84 -2.47
C LEU A 91 5.27 -10.25 -3.47
N ASN A 92 5.92 -11.39 -3.22
CA ASN A 92 6.99 -11.90 -4.07
C ASN A 92 6.50 -12.30 -5.47
N GLY A 93 5.28 -12.86 -5.56
CA GLY A 93 4.64 -13.20 -6.83
C GLY A 93 4.34 -11.98 -7.73
N LEU A 94 4.41 -10.78 -7.17
CA LEU A 94 4.29 -9.50 -7.88
C LEU A 94 5.63 -8.80 -8.12
N GLY A 95 6.75 -9.37 -7.67
CA GLY A 95 8.09 -8.78 -7.83
C GLY A 95 8.46 -7.78 -6.72
N LEU A 96 7.69 -7.68 -5.63
CA LEU A 96 7.88 -6.69 -4.57
C LEU A 96 9.07 -6.97 -3.64
N GLN A 97 9.67 -8.16 -3.72
CA GLN A 97 10.97 -8.46 -3.09
C GLN A 97 12.12 -7.58 -3.59
N LYS A 98 11.97 -6.92 -4.74
CA LYS A 98 12.94 -5.96 -5.28
C LYS A 98 12.89 -4.60 -4.56
N ILE A 99 11.85 -4.39 -3.75
CA ILE A 99 11.53 -3.12 -3.10
C ILE A 99 11.60 -3.25 -1.59
N PHE A 100 11.08 -4.35 -1.04
CA PHE A 100 11.00 -4.54 0.40
C PHE A 100 12.05 -5.51 0.93
N SER A 101 12.61 -5.16 2.08
CA SER A 101 13.19 -6.14 3.01
C SER A 101 12.12 -6.74 3.90
N TYR A 102 12.29 -8.01 4.27
CA TYR A 102 11.46 -8.68 5.26
C TYR A 102 12.20 -8.75 6.59
N THR A 103 11.51 -8.39 7.67
CA THR A 103 12.06 -8.50 9.03
C THR A 103 11.01 -9.04 9.99
N THR A 104 11.48 -9.58 11.11
CA THR A 104 10.64 -10.09 12.20
C THR A 104 11.08 -9.39 13.47
N THR A 105 10.14 -8.79 14.21
CA THR A 105 10.45 -8.17 15.49
C THR A 105 9.23 -8.18 16.41
N SER A 106 9.48 -8.32 17.71
CA SER A 106 8.49 -8.13 18.78
C SER A 106 8.40 -6.68 19.26
N GLU A 107 9.28 -5.79 18.80
CA GLU A 107 9.40 -4.39 19.28
C GLU A 107 8.48 -3.41 18.54
N ILE A 108 7.50 -3.89 17.80
CA ILE A 108 6.43 -3.03 17.30
C ILE A 108 5.45 -2.83 18.46
N GLU A 109 5.78 -1.86 19.33
CA GLU A 109 4.90 -1.05 20.17
C GLU A 109 5.06 -1.14 21.71
N SER A 110 5.24 0.05 22.31
CA SER A 110 4.40 0.45 23.46
C SER A 110 4.11 1.96 23.56
N HIS A 111 4.76 2.84 22.76
CA HIS A 111 4.61 4.31 22.89
C HIS A 111 4.09 5.04 21.64
N GLN A 112 3.69 4.31 20.60
CA GLN A 112 3.27 4.91 19.33
C GLN A 112 1.83 5.43 19.41
N ARG A 113 1.62 6.69 18.98
CA ARG A 113 0.27 7.26 18.84
C ARG A 113 -0.31 6.87 17.49
N TRP A 114 -0.95 5.70 17.45
CA TRP A 114 -1.64 5.20 16.27
C TRP A 114 -2.86 6.05 15.90
N MET A 115 -3.00 6.32 14.61
CA MET A 115 -4.20 6.91 14.03
C MET A 115 -4.81 5.90 13.06
N ASP A 116 -6.12 5.68 13.19
CA ASP A 116 -6.89 4.92 12.20
C ASP A 116 -7.00 5.76 10.93
N ALA A 117 -6.50 5.22 9.81
CA ALA A 117 -6.53 5.90 8.52
C ALA A 117 -7.93 5.94 7.91
N GLY A 118 -8.88 5.14 8.45
CA GLY A 118 -10.26 5.07 8.00
C GLY A 118 -10.39 4.46 6.61
N THR A 119 -11.43 4.91 5.89
CA THR A 119 -11.73 4.50 4.51
C THR A 119 -12.31 5.68 3.75
N SER A 120 -12.12 5.73 2.43
CA SER A 120 -12.83 6.69 1.60
C SER A 120 -14.24 6.21 1.25
N THR A 121 -15.20 7.12 1.16
CA THR A 121 -16.53 6.90 0.56
C THR A 121 -16.63 7.44 -0.86
N ASP A 122 -15.61 8.17 -1.33
CA ASP A 122 -15.54 8.76 -2.66
C ASP A 122 -15.23 7.68 -3.71
N LYS A 123 -16.13 7.55 -4.69
CA LYS A 123 -16.00 6.57 -5.76
C LYS A 123 -14.85 6.91 -6.71
N THR A 124 -14.65 8.18 -7.01
CA THR A 124 -13.58 8.67 -7.88
C THR A 124 -12.24 8.38 -7.22
N GLU A 125 -12.08 8.71 -5.94
CA GLU A 125 -10.85 8.42 -5.20
C GLU A 125 -10.54 6.91 -5.12
N LYS A 126 -11.57 6.07 -4.92
CA LYS A 126 -11.41 4.61 -4.97
C LYS A 126 -10.96 4.13 -6.36
N ALA A 127 -11.56 4.65 -7.43
CA ALA A 127 -11.20 4.29 -8.79
C ALA A 127 -9.77 4.73 -9.14
N GLU A 128 -9.37 5.94 -8.77
CA GLU A 128 -7.97 6.41 -8.90
C GLU A 128 -7.00 5.52 -8.12
N THR A 129 -7.38 5.13 -6.90
CA THR A 129 -6.57 4.23 -6.06
C THR A 129 -6.34 2.88 -6.73
N VAL A 130 -7.41 2.28 -7.27
CA VAL A 130 -7.30 1.02 -8.03
C VAL A 130 -6.40 1.21 -9.24
N LEU A 131 -6.59 2.31 -9.98
CA LEU A 131 -5.83 2.60 -11.19
C LEU A 131 -4.32 2.71 -10.89
N GLU A 132 -3.94 3.57 -9.96
CA GLU A 132 -2.54 3.81 -9.62
C GLU A 132 -1.87 2.58 -9.02
N ALA A 133 -2.59 1.82 -8.18
CA ALA A 133 -2.08 0.58 -7.62
C ALA A 133 -1.65 -0.41 -8.70
N HIS A 134 -2.52 -0.65 -9.68
CA HIS A 134 -2.25 -1.62 -10.75
C HIS A 134 -1.18 -1.12 -11.72
N GLN A 135 -1.17 0.18 -12.05
CA GLN A 135 -0.10 0.78 -12.83
C GLN A 135 1.26 0.65 -12.12
N THR A 136 1.29 0.87 -10.81
CA THR A 136 2.50 0.70 -10.00
C THR A 136 3.00 -0.74 -10.06
N LEU A 137 2.13 -1.74 -9.91
CA LEU A 137 2.54 -3.14 -10.03
C LEU A 137 3.13 -3.48 -11.41
N MET A 138 2.60 -2.89 -12.47
CA MET A 138 3.13 -3.04 -13.83
C MET A 138 4.48 -2.34 -14.03
N GLU A 139 4.71 -1.22 -13.35
CA GLU A 139 6.00 -0.52 -13.31
C GLU A 139 7.06 -1.35 -12.59
N VAL A 140 6.71 -1.94 -11.43
CA VAL A 140 7.65 -2.75 -10.63
C VAL A 140 8.11 -3.99 -11.39
N ASP A 141 7.19 -4.69 -12.05
CA ASP A 141 7.52 -5.89 -12.81
C ASP A 141 6.65 -6.01 -14.06
N LYS A 142 7.32 -6.04 -15.22
CA LYS A 142 6.66 -6.16 -16.53
C LYS A 142 5.84 -7.45 -16.66
N GLN A 143 6.14 -8.50 -15.88
CA GLN A 143 5.31 -9.72 -15.84
C GLN A 143 3.88 -9.47 -15.35
N ASN A 144 3.64 -8.34 -14.67
CA ASN A 144 2.33 -7.95 -14.16
C ASN A 144 1.46 -7.27 -15.23
N ILE A 145 2.04 -6.81 -16.35
CA ILE A 145 1.30 -6.18 -17.47
C ILE A 145 0.14 -7.06 -17.96
N PRO A 146 0.35 -8.31 -18.40
CA PRO A 146 -0.75 -9.14 -18.89
C PRO A 146 -1.80 -9.46 -17.81
N LYS A 147 -1.44 -9.38 -16.52
CA LYS A 147 -2.36 -9.63 -15.40
C LYS A 147 -3.30 -8.44 -15.16
N PHE A 148 -2.81 -7.22 -15.33
CA PHE A 148 -3.49 -6.02 -14.83
C PHE A 148 -3.87 -4.98 -15.89
N GLN A 149 -3.36 -5.10 -17.13
CA GLN A 149 -3.67 -4.15 -18.22
C GLN A 149 -5.18 -3.97 -18.42
N ASN A 150 -5.95 -5.06 -18.43
CA ASN A 150 -7.40 -4.99 -18.60
C ASN A 150 -8.10 -4.22 -17.48
N VAL A 151 -7.63 -4.35 -16.24
CA VAL A 151 -8.17 -3.60 -15.09
C VAL A 151 -7.87 -2.11 -15.26
N VAL A 152 -6.63 -1.77 -15.60
CA VAL A 152 -6.20 -0.39 -15.86
C VAL A 152 -7.01 0.25 -16.99
N ASP A 153 -7.20 -0.45 -18.10
CA ASP A 153 -7.93 0.08 -19.26
C ASP A 153 -9.42 0.27 -18.96
N PHE A 154 -10.02 -0.63 -18.19
CA PHE A 154 -11.41 -0.52 -17.75
C PHE A 154 -11.60 0.70 -16.83
N VAL A 155 -10.79 0.81 -15.78
CA VAL A 155 -10.89 1.90 -14.80
C VAL A 155 -10.63 3.26 -15.44
N LYS A 156 -9.63 3.37 -16.34
CA LYS A 156 -9.39 4.61 -17.11
C LYS A 156 -10.58 5.03 -17.95
N LYS A 157 -11.26 4.08 -18.61
CA LYS A 157 -12.44 4.37 -19.42
C LYS A 157 -13.59 4.88 -18.57
N ASP A 158 -13.78 4.33 -17.37
CA ASP A 158 -14.87 4.75 -16.49
C ASP A 158 -14.61 6.11 -15.85
N LEU A 159 -13.39 6.37 -15.35
CA LEU A 159 -12.99 7.70 -14.86
C LEU A 159 -13.19 8.79 -15.92
N ASN A 160 -12.81 8.52 -17.18
CA ASN A 160 -12.99 9.46 -18.29
C ASN A 160 -14.47 9.74 -18.65
N LYS A 161 -15.39 8.83 -18.31
CA LYS A 161 -16.84 9.06 -18.51
C LYS A 161 -17.43 9.91 -17.39
N GLU A 162 -16.92 9.80 -16.17
CA GLU A 162 -17.40 10.60 -15.05
C GLU A 162 -16.96 12.06 -15.18
N VAL A 163 -15.69 12.31 -15.56
CA VAL A 163 -15.18 13.68 -15.82
C VAL A 163 -15.92 14.42 -16.95
N LYS A 164 -16.54 13.69 -17.88
CA LYS A 164 -17.33 14.28 -18.98
C LYS A 164 -18.78 14.60 -18.63
N LYS A 165 -19.24 14.19 -17.43
CA LYS A 165 -20.61 14.44 -16.96
C LYS A 165 -20.72 15.68 -16.06
N ASP A 166 -19.58 16.16 -15.57
CA ASP A 166 -19.44 17.43 -14.85
C ASP A 166 -19.12 18.57 -15.84
#